data_AF-A0A2X0SMB1-F1
#
_entry.id   AF-A0A2X0SMB1-F1
#
_cell.length_a   1.000
_cell.length_b   1.000
_cell.length_c   1.000
_cell.angle_alpha   90.00
_cell.angle_beta   90.00
_cell.angle_gamma   90.00
#
_symmetry.space_group_name_H-M   'P 1'
#
loop_
_entity.id
_entity.type
_entity.pdbx_description
1 polymer ?
#
loop_
_entity_poly.entity_id
_entity_poly.type
_entity_poly.pdbx_seq_one_letter_code
_entity_poly.pdbx_strand_id
1 'polypeptide(L)'
;MSINRVTFFPVGNGDTILIEANDKTILTDVNYRCERHTDRFRSSVDVNGMMGNAATLGAEEAEQPFEWVYYDFALDLQYACYQSSYRSNREYRLSLLVLTHPDKANLTGFEKLFYQGDPADFEDRPREDDKLILIEEMWINPLFADPKYATDQSKSVFQEIKRRLDLQGTEAGGMNGNRITILAAPSAGSGLIKNFSRNIEAHVISPVQQERENVISAADITEINNSSLIIRWTIKVFGGANRILLGGDANVDVWDRIWENYKDNADKLGWHILLAPHHCSIDALARLNQEGRYEYCENALKALGQVEGDGYIISSSTEVNQNEDTQPSWEARNQYLKMLKDGDEARFLNPDNYAYGPLLYSPHQDDKPEPVIFTLTKQGPVLDERAPATPHMPGKIERVETGNDEFGYKWNLKV
;
A
#
# COMPACT_ATOMS: atom_id res chain seq x y z
N MET A 1 8.89 -15.27 15.28
CA MET A 1 8.59 -13.97 15.93
C MET A 1 7.52 -13.29 15.10
N SER A 2 6.63 -12.50 15.71
CA SER A 2 5.66 -11.70 14.93
C SER A 2 6.44 -10.72 14.05
N ILE A 3 6.18 -10.73 12.75
CA ILE A 3 6.73 -9.76 11.81
C ILE A 3 6.16 -8.39 12.16
N ASN A 4 7.00 -7.36 12.17
CA ASN A 4 6.60 -5.96 12.31
C ASN A 4 7.26 -5.17 11.18
N ARG A 5 6.53 -4.87 10.11
CA ARG A 5 7.02 -4.13 8.96
C ARG A 5 5.91 -3.29 8.30
N VAL A 6 6.32 -2.30 7.52
CA VAL A 6 5.45 -1.62 6.57
C VAL A 6 6.07 -1.72 5.17
N THR A 7 5.23 -1.97 4.18
CA THR A 7 5.61 -2.14 2.77
C THR A 7 4.80 -1.19 1.92
N PHE A 8 5.50 -0.44 1.06
CA PHE A 8 4.93 0.45 0.05
C PHE A 8 5.17 -0.19 -1.32
N PHE A 9 4.10 -0.61 -1.99
CA PHE A 9 4.22 -1.31 -3.28
C PHE A 9 4.35 -0.33 -4.45
N PRO A 10 5.10 -0.70 -5.51
CA PRO A 10 5.21 0.12 -6.72
C PRO A 10 3.98 -0.08 -7.61
N VAL A 11 3.07 0.88 -7.53
CA VAL A 11 1.76 0.85 -8.20
C VAL A 11 1.53 2.10 -9.07
N GLY A 12 2.55 2.93 -9.28
CA GLY A 12 2.44 4.23 -9.96
C GLY A 12 1.65 5.25 -9.16
N ASN A 13 0.87 6.10 -9.84
CA ASN A 13 0.02 7.12 -9.21
C ASN A 13 -1.25 6.53 -8.61
N GLY A 14 -1.09 5.61 -7.67
CA GLY A 14 -2.12 5.14 -6.74
C GLY A 14 -1.45 4.67 -5.46
N ASP A 15 -2.24 4.29 -4.47
CA ASP A 15 -1.71 3.87 -3.17
C ASP A 15 -1.99 2.38 -2.89
N THR A 16 -0.98 1.68 -2.38
CA THR A 16 -1.15 0.34 -1.78
C THR A 16 -0.08 0.13 -0.72
N ILE A 17 -0.49 0.18 0.55
CA ILE A 17 0.41 0.13 1.70
C ILE A 17 0.00 -1.00 2.63
N LEU A 18 0.91 -1.95 2.88
CA LEU A 18 0.70 -3.09 3.77
C LEU A 18 1.47 -2.90 5.07
N ILE A 19 0.77 -2.93 6.20
CA ILE A 19 1.35 -2.99 7.54
C ILE A 19 1.13 -4.40 8.09
N GLU A 20 2.22 -5.07 8.42
CA GLU A 20 2.22 -6.32 9.18
C GLU A 20 2.73 -6.02 10.58
N ALA A 21 1.91 -6.21 11.61
CA ALA A 21 2.34 -5.98 12.98
C ALA A 21 1.50 -6.80 13.97
N ASN A 22 2.14 -7.40 14.97
CA ASN A 22 1.46 -8.10 16.06
C ASN A 22 0.40 -9.13 15.59
N ASP A 23 0.75 -9.97 14.62
CA ASP A 23 -0.14 -10.98 14.00
C ASP A 23 -1.37 -10.35 13.30
N LYS A 24 -1.26 -9.09 12.85
CA LYS A 24 -2.28 -8.38 12.07
C LYS A 24 -1.71 -7.89 10.75
N THR A 25 -2.59 -7.88 9.74
CA THR A 25 -2.35 -7.36 8.39
C THR A 25 -3.34 -6.23 8.13
N ILE A 26 -2.82 -5.05 7.77
CA ILE A 26 -3.61 -3.86 7.46
C ILE A 26 -3.19 -3.40 6.08
N LEU A 27 -4.13 -3.35 5.14
CA LEU A 27 -3.91 -2.78 3.81
C LEU A 27 -4.60 -1.43 3.75
N THR A 28 -3.90 -0.39 3.32
CA THR A 28 -4.49 0.92 3.00
C THR A 28 -4.47 1.10 1.49
N ASP A 29 -5.66 1.29 0.91
CA ASP A 29 -5.94 1.40 -0.52
C ASP A 29 -5.43 0.23 -1.37
N VAL A 30 -5.93 0.12 -2.60
CA VAL A 30 -5.64 -0.99 -3.51
C VAL A 30 -5.54 -0.48 -4.95
N ASN A 31 -4.36 -0.58 -5.54
CA ASN A 31 -4.11 -0.28 -6.94
C ASN A 31 -3.46 -1.46 -7.66
N TYR A 32 -4.21 -2.56 -7.81
CA TYR A 32 -3.70 -3.76 -8.45
C TYR A 32 -3.83 -3.69 -9.97
N ARG A 33 -2.74 -3.27 -10.62
CA ARG A 33 -2.68 -2.96 -12.06
C ARG A 33 -2.32 -4.14 -12.95
N CYS A 34 -1.96 -5.29 -12.39
CA CYS A 34 -1.64 -6.46 -13.20
C CYS A 34 -2.91 -7.01 -13.88
N GLU A 35 -2.84 -7.22 -15.19
CA GLU A 35 -3.66 -8.23 -15.83
C GLU A 35 -3.23 -9.56 -15.25
N ARG A 36 -4.17 -10.35 -14.73
CA ARG A 36 -3.89 -11.60 -14.01
C ARG A 36 -3.44 -12.64 -15.04
N HIS A 37 -2.23 -12.48 -15.56
CA HIS A 37 -1.53 -13.36 -16.50
C HIS A 37 -0.08 -12.87 -16.71
N THR A 38 0.73 -12.79 -15.65
CA THR A 38 2.16 -13.04 -15.82
C THR A 38 2.79 -13.76 -14.61
N ASP A 39 2.54 -15.07 -14.51
CA ASP A 39 3.50 -16.06 -14.00
C ASP A 39 4.83 -16.07 -14.80
N ARG A 40 5.15 -15.01 -15.55
CA ARG A 40 6.19 -15.04 -16.58
C ARG A 40 7.60 -15.09 -15.98
N PHE A 41 7.83 -14.72 -14.71
CA PHE A 41 9.22 -14.55 -14.21
C PHE A 41 9.49 -14.74 -12.70
N ARG A 42 8.54 -15.14 -11.84
CA ARG A 42 8.92 -15.51 -10.45
C ARG A 42 9.10 -17.02 -10.35
N SER A 43 10.26 -17.47 -9.84
CA SER A 43 10.32 -18.78 -9.20
C SER A 43 9.32 -18.76 -8.06
N SER A 44 8.21 -19.49 -8.20
CA SER A 44 7.22 -19.63 -7.14
C SER A 44 7.93 -20.27 -5.95
N VAL A 45 7.91 -19.60 -4.80
CA VAL A 45 8.27 -20.25 -3.54
C VAL A 45 6.95 -20.77 -3.00
N ASP A 46 6.78 -22.09 -3.01
CA ASP A 46 5.58 -22.70 -2.44
C ASP A 46 5.51 -22.40 -0.92
N VAL A 47 4.35 -22.61 -0.31
CA VAL A 47 4.12 -22.43 1.13
C VAL A 47 5.04 -23.26 2.05
N ASN A 48 5.87 -24.15 1.49
CA ASN A 48 6.87 -24.96 2.17
C ASN A 48 8.33 -24.51 1.93
N GLY A 49 8.54 -23.41 1.21
CA GLY A 49 9.87 -22.88 0.90
C GLY A 49 10.58 -23.59 -0.25
N MET A 50 9.87 -24.37 -1.07
CA MET A 50 10.43 -25.00 -2.27
C MET A 50 10.28 -24.07 -3.48
N MET A 51 11.38 -23.82 -4.19
CA MET A 51 11.36 -23.10 -5.46
C MET A 51 10.79 -24.01 -6.57
N GLY A 52 9.64 -23.63 -7.12
CA GLY A 52 9.11 -24.13 -8.37
C GLY A 52 9.70 -23.36 -9.57
N ASN A 53 10.06 -24.09 -10.62
CA ASN A 53 10.55 -23.51 -11.87
C ASN A 53 9.36 -23.05 -12.72
N ALA A 54 9.15 -21.74 -12.85
CA ALA A 54 8.23 -21.19 -13.84
C ALA A 54 8.99 -20.93 -15.15
N ALA A 55 8.81 -21.77 -16.16
CA ALA A 55 9.18 -21.45 -17.54
C ALA A 55 8.43 -22.33 -18.55
N THR A 56 7.57 -21.71 -19.37
CA THR A 56 7.49 -21.99 -20.82
C THR A 56 6.70 -20.86 -21.49
N LEU A 57 7.37 -20.02 -22.26
CA LEU A 57 6.74 -19.19 -23.29
C LEU A 57 6.90 -19.91 -24.64
N GLY A 58 5.84 -19.90 -25.46
CA GLY A 58 5.95 -20.28 -26.87
C GLY A 58 6.66 -19.20 -27.69
N ALA A 59 7.25 -19.57 -28.82
CA ALA A 59 8.04 -18.66 -29.66
C ALA A 59 7.26 -17.42 -30.16
N GLU A 60 5.93 -17.50 -30.30
CA GLU A 60 5.08 -16.38 -30.72
C GLU A 60 4.86 -15.33 -29.60
N GLU A 61 4.86 -15.74 -28.33
CA GLU A 61 4.68 -14.82 -27.19
C GLU A 61 5.97 -14.05 -26.86
N ALA A 62 7.13 -14.59 -27.25
CA ALA A 62 8.44 -13.93 -27.11
C ALA A 62 8.63 -12.78 -28.12
N GLU A 63 7.82 -12.71 -29.18
CA GLU A 63 7.90 -11.67 -30.21
C GLU A 63 6.97 -10.47 -29.95
N GLN A 64 6.09 -10.52 -28.94
CA GLN A 64 5.24 -9.38 -28.60
C GLN A 64 6.06 -8.28 -27.89
N PRO A 65 5.83 -6.99 -28.21
CA PRO A 65 6.52 -5.89 -27.55
C PRO A 65 6.29 -5.95 -26.03
N PHE A 66 7.36 -5.71 -25.28
CA PHE A 66 7.38 -5.76 -23.82
C PHE A 66 6.38 -4.72 -23.26
N GLU A 67 5.18 -5.14 -22.90
CA GLU A 67 4.28 -4.32 -22.09
C GLU A 67 4.88 -4.17 -20.69
N TRP A 68 4.88 -2.95 -20.15
CA TRP A 68 5.42 -2.64 -18.82
C TRP A 68 4.91 -3.65 -17.78
N VAL A 69 5.82 -4.47 -17.23
CA VAL A 69 5.46 -5.47 -16.22
C VAL A 69 5.32 -4.75 -14.88
N TYR A 70 4.09 -4.41 -14.49
CA TYR A 70 3.80 -3.94 -13.14
C TYR A 70 4.23 -4.98 -12.10
N TYR A 71 4.64 -4.52 -10.92
CA TYR A 71 4.95 -5.41 -9.82
C TYR A 71 3.69 -6.13 -9.34
N ASP A 72 3.69 -7.45 -9.43
CA ASP A 72 2.59 -8.26 -8.92
C ASP A 72 2.74 -8.45 -7.40
N PHE A 73 2.05 -7.60 -6.64
CA PHE A 73 2.02 -7.68 -5.18
C PHE A 73 1.02 -8.71 -4.64
N ALA A 74 0.24 -9.40 -5.48
CA ALA A 74 -0.81 -10.30 -5.02
C ALA A 74 -0.24 -11.43 -4.16
N LEU A 75 0.86 -12.05 -4.60
CA LEU A 75 1.54 -13.12 -3.87
C LEU A 75 2.09 -12.64 -2.52
N ASP A 76 2.68 -11.44 -2.47
CA ASP A 76 3.23 -10.88 -1.24
C ASP A 76 2.11 -10.60 -0.22
N LEU A 77 0.99 -10.05 -0.69
CA LEU A 77 -0.20 -9.81 0.12
C LEU A 77 -0.84 -11.11 0.62
N GLN A 78 -1.01 -12.11 -0.27
CA GLN A 78 -1.51 -13.42 0.09
C GLN A 78 -0.64 -14.10 1.13
N TYR A 79 0.69 -14.05 0.96
CA TYR A 79 1.63 -14.61 1.91
C TYR A 79 1.51 -13.93 3.28
N ALA A 80 1.51 -12.60 3.34
CA ALA A 80 1.32 -11.86 4.58
C ALA A 80 0.00 -12.24 5.29
N CYS A 81 -1.10 -12.31 4.54
CA CYS A 81 -2.41 -12.69 5.04
C CYS A 81 -2.40 -14.13 5.61
N TYR A 82 -1.81 -15.08 4.89
CA TYR A 82 -1.65 -16.47 5.31
C TYR A 82 -0.78 -16.62 6.58
N GLN A 83 0.33 -15.89 6.67
CA GLN A 83 1.20 -15.92 7.85
C GLN A 83 0.52 -15.32 9.07
N SER A 84 -0.23 -14.23 8.91
CA SER A 84 -0.93 -13.57 10.02
C SER A 84 -2.03 -14.44 10.63
N SER A 85 -2.64 -15.33 9.84
CA SER A 85 -3.73 -16.21 10.27
C SER A 85 -3.24 -17.57 10.80
N TYR A 86 -1.94 -17.74 11.12
CA TYR A 86 -1.41 -19.05 11.49
C TYR A 86 -2.11 -19.72 12.68
N ARG A 87 -2.69 -18.92 13.59
CA ARG A 87 -3.45 -19.39 14.76
C ARG A 87 -4.93 -19.70 14.46
N SER A 88 -5.42 -19.27 13.30
CA SER A 88 -6.81 -19.33 12.86
C SER A 88 -6.94 -20.16 11.58
N ASN A 89 -6.36 -21.36 11.59
CA ASN A 89 -6.39 -22.35 10.50
C ASN A 89 -5.64 -22.01 9.20
N ARG A 90 -4.78 -20.97 9.17
CA ARG A 90 -3.98 -20.59 7.99
C ARG A 90 -4.83 -20.30 6.74
N GLU A 91 -5.86 -19.50 6.90
CA GLU A 91 -6.67 -18.99 5.77
C GLU A 91 -6.14 -17.64 5.27
N TYR A 92 -6.36 -17.31 3.99
CA TYR A 92 -5.94 -16.03 3.40
C TYR A 92 -6.86 -14.91 3.89
N ARG A 93 -6.52 -14.35 5.06
CA ARG A 93 -7.34 -13.32 5.72
C ARG A 93 -6.57 -12.02 5.89
N LEU A 94 -7.17 -10.93 5.44
CA LEU A 94 -6.71 -9.57 5.72
C LEU A 94 -7.43 -9.07 6.97
N SER A 95 -6.69 -8.69 8.02
CA SER A 95 -7.33 -8.26 9.27
C SER A 95 -8.12 -6.96 9.11
N LEU A 96 -7.61 -6.04 8.29
CA LEU A 96 -8.25 -4.75 8.03
C LEU A 96 -7.90 -4.23 6.63
N LEU A 97 -8.92 -3.85 5.86
CA LEU A 97 -8.78 -3.00 4.69
C LEU A 97 -9.21 -1.57 5.06
N VAL A 98 -8.38 -0.58 4.75
CA VAL A 98 -8.69 0.84 4.90
C VAL A 98 -8.80 1.47 3.52
N LEU A 99 -9.90 2.18 3.25
CA LEU A 99 -10.10 2.89 1.99
C LEU A 99 -10.21 4.39 2.25
N THR A 100 -9.29 5.16 1.67
CA THR A 100 -9.09 6.57 2.06
C THR A 100 -10.07 7.52 1.39
N HIS A 101 -10.41 7.30 0.12
CA HIS A 101 -11.38 8.07 -0.65
C HIS A 101 -11.78 7.30 -1.93
N PRO A 102 -12.92 7.64 -2.57
CA PRO A 102 -13.46 6.86 -3.69
C PRO A 102 -12.83 7.23 -5.05
N ASP A 103 -11.50 7.34 -5.14
CA ASP A 103 -10.80 7.47 -6.43
C ASP A 103 -10.49 6.09 -7.03
N LYS A 104 -10.51 5.99 -8.36
CA LYS A 104 -10.27 4.73 -9.09
C LYS A 104 -8.86 4.16 -8.84
N ALA A 105 -7.85 5.02 -8.71
CA ALA A 105 -6.46 4.62 -8.53
C ALA A 105 -6.21 4.01 -7.15
N ASN A 106 -7.20 4.08 -6.24
CA ASN A 106 -7.13 3.54 -4.89
C ASN A 106 -8.02 2.30 -4.69
N LEU A 107 -8.72 1.87 -5.75
CA LEU A 107 -9.71 0.78 -5.72
C LEU A 107 -9.49 -0.30 -6.81
N THR A 108 -8.54 -0.07 -7.72
CA THR A 108 -8.34 -0.90 -8.91
C THR A 108 -7.93 -2.32 -8.54
N GLY A 109 -8.58 -3.31 -9.18
CA GLY A 109 -8.25 -4.73 -9.01
C GLY A 109 -8.75 -5.39 -7.73
N PHE A 110 -9.62 -4.72 -6.96
CA PHE A 110 -10.24 -5.26 -5.75
C PHE A 110 -10.85 -6.66 -5.95
N GLU A 111 -11.68 -6.85 -6.97
CA GLU A 111 -12.34 -8.14 -7.24
C GLU A 111 -11.39 -9.27 -7.64
N LYS A 112 -10.18 -8.92 -8.09
CA LYS A 112 -9.14 -9.91 -8.44
C LYS A 112 -8.41 -10.43 -7.19
N LEU A 113 -8.39 -9.64 -6.11
CA LEU A 113 -7.64 -9.95 -4.89
C LEU A 113 -8.54 -10.44 -3.75
N PHE A 114 -9.76 -9.94 -3.65
CA PHE A 114 -10.60 -10.13 -2.47
C PHE A 114 -11.87 -10.92 -2.76
N TYR A 115 -12.22 -11.76 -1.80
CA TYR A 115 -13.51 -12.42 -1.77
C TYR A 115 -14.62 -11.42 -1.43
N GLN A 116 -15.76 -11.56 -2.09
CA GLN A 116 -16.96 -10.75 -1.91
C GLN A 116 -18.14 -11.68 -1.64
N GLY A 117 -18.99 -11.34 -0.68
CA GLY A 117 -20.15 -12.18 -0.31
C GLY A 117 -20.12 -12.64 1.14
N ASP A 118 -20.91 -13.67 1.45
CA ASP A 118 -21.05 -14.20 2.79
C ASP A 118 -19.76 -14.92 3.23
N PRO A 119 -19.11 -14.52 4.34
CA PRO A 119 -17.93 -15.22 4.83
C PRO A 119 -18.16 -16.72 5.15
N ALA A 120 -19.40 -17.16 5.34
CA ALA A 120 -19.71 -18.58 5.50
C ALA A 120 -19.49 -19.40 4.20
N ASP A 121 -19.56 -18.73 3.05
CA ASP A 121 -19.36 -19.32 1.72
C ASP A 121 -17.91 -19.11 1.22
N PHE A 122 -17.02 -18.60 2.08
CA PHE A 122 -15.62 -18.42 1.73
C PHE A 122 -14.89 -19.78 1.75
N GLU A 123 -14.51 -20.25 0.56
CA GLU A 123 -13.70 -21.44 0.38
C GLU A 123 -12.33 -21.08 -0.21
N ASP A 124 -11.27 -21.70 0.33
CA ASP A 124 -9.92 -21.56 -0.23
C ASP A 124 -9.87 -22.18 -1.62
N ARG A 125 -9.24 -21.49 -2.57
CA ARG A 125 -9.14 -21.96 -3.95
C ARG A 125 -7.91 -22.86 -4.12
N PRO A 126 -8.00 -23.91 -4.95
CA PRO A 126 -6.96 -24.94 -5.03
C PRO A 126 -5.65 -24.45 -5.67
N ARG A 127 -5.69 -23.44 -6.55
CA ARG A 127 -4.50 -22.88 -7.19
C ARG A 127 -4.05 -21.60 -6.50
N GLU A 128 -2.74 -21.44 -6.28
CA GLU A 128 -2.14 -20.28 -5.59
C GLU A 128 -2.43 -18.95 -6.32
N ASP A 129 -2.37 -18.97 -7.66
CA ASP A 129 -2.66 -17.82 -8.55
C ASP A 129 -4.13 -17.38 -8.53
N ASP A 130 -5.04 -18.25 -8.06
CA ASP A 130 -6.46 -17.96 -7.99
C ASP A 130 -6.95 -17.50 -6.61
N LYS A 131 -6.13 -17.62 -5.57
CA LYS A 131 -6.59 -17.41 -4.19
C LYS A 131 -7.10 -15.99 -3.95
N LEU A 132 -8.29 -15.91 -3.35
CA LEU A 132 -8.89 -14.67 -2.90
C LEU A 132 -8.67 -14.51 -1.41
N ILE A 133 -8.57 -13.27 -0.98
CA ILE A 133 -8.37 -12.91 0.42
C ILE A 133 -9.71 -12.51 1.03
N LEU A 134 -10.06 -13.09 2.17
CA LEU A 134 -11.21 -12.66 2.97
C LEU A 134 -10.82 -11.45 3.82
N ILE A 135 -11.50 -10.32 3.61
CA ILE A 135 -11.30 -9.11 4.41
C ILE A 135 -12.14 -9.18 5.69
N GLU A 136 -11.50 -9.26 6.85
CA GLU A 136 -12.20 -9.41 8.13
C GLU A 136 -13.00 -8.15 8.52
N GLU A 137 -12.42 -6.97 8.33
CA GLU A 137 -13.03 -5.67 8.63
C GLU A 137 -12.64 -4.63 7.57
N MET A 138 -13.55 -3.71 7.26
CA MET A 138 -13.28 -2.55 6.43
C MET A 138 -13.41 -1.26 7.25
N TRP A 139 -12.42 -0.37 7.16
CA TRP A 139 -12.55 1.02 7.58
C TRP A 139 -12.62 1.92 6.35
N ILE A 140 -13.66 2.72 6.24
CA ILE A 140 -13.95 3.45 5.01
C ILE A 140 -14.16 4.93 5.28
N ASN A 141 -13.75 5.74 4.30
CA ASN A 141 -14.21 7.11 4.15
C ASN A 141 -15.76 7.20 4.12
N PRO A 142 -16.39 8.24 4.69
CA PRO A 142 -17.84 8.39 4.67
C PRO A 142 -18.46 8.49 3.27
N LEU A 143 -17.71 8.96 2.26
CA LEU A 143 -18.22 9.06 0.90
C LEU A 143 -18.54 7.70 0.26
N PHE A 144 -17.91 6.61 0.70
CA PHE A 144 -18.23 5.26 0.21
C PHE A 144 -19.65 4.79 0.53
N ALA A 145 -20.34 5.45 1.47
CA ALA A 145 -21.74 5.16 1.76
C ALA A 145 -22.71 5.69 0.70
N ASP A 146 -22.26 6.56 -0.21
CA ASP A 146 -23.07 7.14 -1.27
C ASP A 146 -22.67 6.54 -2.65
N PRO A 147 -23.55 5.74 -3.29
CA PRO A 147 -23.22 5.05 -4.53
C PRO A 147 -22.97 5.99 -5.72
N LYS A 148 -23.26 7.30 -5.61
CA LYS A 148 -22.97 8.25 -6.69
C LYS A 148 -21.47 8.41 -6.98
N TYR A 149 -20.61 8.05 -6.02
CA TYR A 149 -19.15 8.05 -6.16
C TYR A 149 -18.62 6.74 -6.76
N ALA A 150 -19.48 5.75 -7.01
CA ALA A 150 -19.07 4.53 -7.67
C ALA A 150 -18.81 4.78 -9.17
N THR A 151 -17.79 4.11 -9.69
CA THR A 151 -17.48 4.03 -11.12
C THR A 151 -17.63 2.58 -11.57
N ASP A 152 -17.55 2.31 -12.87
CA ASP A 152 -17.56 0.93 -13.38
C ASP A 152 -16.40 0.09 -12.81
N GLN A 153 -15.23 0.71 -12.59
CA GLN A 153 -14.04 0.05 -12.04
C GLN A 153 -14.12 -0.17 -10.52
N SER A 154 -14.83 0.69 -9.78
CA SER A 154 -14.99 0.58 -8.32
C SER A 154 -16.28 -0.12 -7.90
N LYS A 155 -17.12 -0.53 -8.86
CA LYS A 155 -18.45 -1.09 -8.61
C LYS A 155 -18.45 -2.26 -7.64
N SER A 156 -17.52 -3.20 -7.77
CA SER A 156 -17.39 -4.37 -6.88
C SER A 156 -17.10 -3.95 -5.43
N VAL A 157 -16.23 -2.95 -5.23
CA VAL A 157 -15.94 -2.38 -3.90
C VAL A 157 -17.21 -1.80 -3.28
N PHE A 158 -17.94 -0.96 -4.01
CA PHE A 158 -19.16 -0.33 -3.51
C PHE A 158 -20.26 -1.35 -3.21
N GLN A 159 -20.37 -2.42 -4.01
CA GLN A 159 -21.31 -3.51 -3.76
C GLN A 159 -20.98 -4.26 -2.46
N GLU A 160 -19.70 -4.58 -2.24
CA GLU A 160 -19.25 -5.24 -1.01
C GLU A 160 -19.42 -4.33 0.22
N ILE A 161 -19.10 -3.04 0.10
CA ILE A 161 -19.36 -2.05 1.16
C ILE A 161 -20.85 -1.99 1.49
N LYS A 162 -21.71 -1.86 0.47
CA LYS A 162 -23.16 -1.81 0.67
C LYS A 162 -23.66 -3.07 1.38
N ARG A 163 -23.20 -4.26 0.96
CA ARG A 163 -23.54 -5.53 1.61
C ARG A 163 -23.20 -5.51 3.10
N ARG A 164 -22.01 -5.03 3.48
CA ARG A 164 -21.59 -4.93 4.89
C ARG A 164 -22.39 -3.89 5.67
N LEU A 165 -22.69 -2.74 5.07
CA LEU A 165 -23.53 -1.70 5.69
C LEU A 165 -24.96 -2.20 5.94
N ASP A 166 -25.54 -2.96 5.00
CA ASP A 166 -26.88 -3.55 5.16
C ASP A 166 -26.95 -4.56 6.33
N LEU A 167 -25.82 -5.16 6.73
CA LEU A 167 -25.71 -6.08 7.87
C LEU A 167 -25.42 -5.36 9.20
N GLN A 168 -25.12 -4.06 9.19
CA GLN A 168 -24.67 -3.35 10.38
C GLN A 168 -25.75 -3.34 11.48
N GLY A 169 -25.35 -3.64 12.72
CA GLY A 169 -26.27 -3.75 13.86
C GLY A 169 -26.94 -5.12 14.01
N THR A 170 -26.72 -6.05 13.08
CA THR A 170 -27.12 -7.47 13.23
C THR A 170 -26.00 -8.30 13.84
N GLU A 171 -26.31 -9.53 14.28
CA GLU A 171 -25.29 -10.50 14.72
C GLU A 171 -24.30 -10.82 13.59
N ALA A 172 -24.80 -11.03 12.36
CA ALA A 172 -23.98 -11.30 11.18
C ALA A 172 -23.02 -10.14 10.87
N GLY A 173 -23.44 -8.89 11.09
CA GLY A 173 -22.60 -7.70 10.91
C GLY A 173 -21.40 -7.62 11.86
N GLY A 174 -21.42 -8.34 12.97
CA GLY A 174 -20.30 -8.43 13.92
C GLY A 174 -19.21 -9.44 13.52
N MET A 175 -19.48 -10.32 12.55
CA MET A 175 -18.58 -11.42 12.18
C MET A 175 -17.40 -10.97 11.32
N ASN A 176 -16.25 -11.65 11.44
CA ASN A 176 -15.13 -11.48 10.48
C ASN A 176 -15.66 -11.72 9.06
N GLY A 177 -15.34 -10.83 8.14
CA GLY A 177 -15.87 -10.86 6.77
C GLY A 177 -17.05 -9.92 6.53
N ASN A 178 -17.69 -9.44 7.60
CA ASN A 178 -18.84 -8.54 7.51
C ASN A 178 -18.62 -7.20 8.21
N ARG A 179 -17.65 -7.10 9.12
CA ARG A 179 -17.42 -5.86 9.87
C ARG A 179 -17.07 -4.70 8.94
N ILE A 180 -17.65 -3.55 9.24
CA ILE A 180 -17.36 -2.29 8.58
C ILE A 180 -17.49 -1.13 9.57
N THR A 181 -16.58 -0.15 9.47
CA THR A 181 -16.62 1.09 10.23
C THR A 181 -16.44 2.26 9.28
N ILE A 182 -17.37 3.22 9.32
CA ILE A 182 -17.19 4.52 8.67
C ILE A 182 -16.35 5.40 9.60
N LEU A 183 -15.22 5.91 9.11
CA LEU A 183 -14.30 6.72 9.90
C LEU A 183 -14.35 8.19 9.51
N ALA A 184 -14.34 9.04 10.53
CA ALA A 184 -14.26 10.49 10.40
C ALA A 184 -13.70 11.08 11.70
N ALA A 185 -13.02 12.22 11.59
CA ALA A 185 -12.67 13.01 12.75
C ALA A 185 -13.95 13.72 13.28
N PRO A 186 -14.28 13.56 14.58
CA PRO A 186 -15.49 14.14 15.18
C PRO A 186 -15.39 15.67 15.32
N SER A 187 -14.19 16.18 15.53
CA SER A 187 -13.92 17.62 15.69
C SER A 187 -12.52 17.98 15.22
N ALA A 188 -12.38 19.22 14.77
CA ALA A 188 -11.11 19.87 14.49
C ALA A 188 -10.16 19.82 15.71
N GLY A 189 -8.87 19.56 15.49
CA GLY A 189 -7.78 19.67 16.47
C GLY A 189 -7.62 18.51 17.46
N SER A 190 -8.59 17.60 17.52
CA SER A 190 -8.48 16.37 18.32
C SER A 190 -8.37 15.12 17.46
N GLY A 191 -9.14 15.04 16.37
CA GLY A 191 -9.28 13.83 15.57
C GLY A 191 -10.01 12.72 16.33
N LEU A 192 -9.91 11.49 15.82
CA LEU A 192 -10.43 10.27 16.45
C LEU A 192 -9.28 9.29 16.69
N ILE A 193 -9.09 8.87 17.94
CA ILE A 193 -8.15 7.80 18.27
C ILE A 193 -8.92 6.48 18.34
N LYS A 194 -8.55 5.51 17.50
CA LYS A 194 -9.11 4.16 17.48
C LYS A 194 -7.99 3.15 17.67
N ASN A 195 -8.09 2.34 18.74
CA ASN A 195 -7.19 1.22 18.94
C ASN A 195 -7.69 0.02 18.11
N PHE A 196 -6.94 -0.36 17.07
CA PHE A 196 -7.23 -1.57 16.29
C PHE A 196 -6.84 -2.83 17.08
N SER A 197 -5.69 -2.77 17.75
CA SER A 197 -5.24 -3.77 18.70
C SER A 197 -4.47 -3.10 19.83
N ARG A 198 -4.03 -3.86 20.84
CA ARG A 198 -3.24 -3.33 21.97
C ARG A 198 -2.02 -2.51 21.52
N ASN A 199 -1.39 -2.89 20.41
CA ASN A 199 -0.14 -2.32 19.93
C ASN A 199 -0.31 -1.56 18.60
N ILE A 200 -1.53 -1.39 18.11
CA ILE A 200 -1.82 -0.72 16.84
C ILE A 200 -2.92 0.31 17.10
N GLU A 201 -2.55 1.57 17.02
CA GLU A 201 -3.43 2.72 17.22
C GLU A 201 -3.51 3.52 15.91
N ALA A 202 -4.72 3.90 15.52
CA ALA A 202 -4.97 4.83 14.43
C ALA A 202 -5.46 6.16 15.00
N HIS A 203 -4.81 7.24 14.61
CA HIS A 203 -5.30 8.59 14.83
C HIS A 203 -5.82 9.15 13.52
N VAL A 204 -7.15 9.19 13.38
CA VAL A 204 -7.85 9.75 12.23
C VAL A 204 -7.92 11.26 12.39
N ILE A 205 -7.26 11.98 11.49
CA ILE A 205 -7.12 13.44 11.51
C ILE A 205 -8.21 14.12 10.67
N SER A 206 -8.59 13.48 9.56
CA SER A 206 -9.57 13.93 8.55
C SER A 206 -10.28 12.67 7.97
N PRO A 207 -11.53 12.74 7.47
CA PRO A 207 -12.31 13.95 7.29
C PRO A 207 -13.07 14.44 8.52
N VAL A 208 -13.10 15.76 8.73
CA VAL A 208 -14.08 16.42 9.62
C VAL A 208 -15.40 16.69 8.89
N GLN A 209 -16.45 17.07 9.63
CA GLN A 209 -17.77 17.32 9.03
C GLN A 209 -17.75 18.37 7.91
N GLN A 210 -17.06 19.49 8.14
CA GLN A 210 -16.97 20.58 7.18
C GLN A 210 -16.39 20.13 5.82
N GLU A 211 -15.38 19.27 5.83
CA GLU A 211 -14.74 18.75 4.61
C GLU A 211 -15.71 17.95 3.76
N ARG A 212 -16.53 17.12 4.42
CA ARG A 212 -17.54 16.31 3.73
C ARG A 212 -18.63 17.18 3.12
N GLU A 213 -19.10 18.17 3.87
CA GLU A 213 -20.12 19.11 3.40
C GLU A 213 -19.62 19.91 2.20
N ASN A 214 -18.36 20.36 2.22
CA ASN A 214 -17.74 21.05 1.08
C ASN A 214 -17.76 20.18 -0.17
N VAL A 215 -17.29 18.92 -0.09
CA VAL A 215 -17.28 18.00 -1.25
C VAL A 215 -18.69 17.71 -1.76
N ILE A 216 -19.66 17.51 -0.86
CA ILE A 216 -21.07 17.29 -1.25
C ILE A 216 -21.63 18.53 -1.95
N SER A 217 -21.29 19.73 -1.48
CA SER A 217 -21.80 20.99 -2.01
C SER A 217 -21.18 21.41 -3.34
N ALA A 218 -19.90 21.08 -3.57
CA ALA A 218 -19.18 21.42 -4.80
C ALA A 218 -19.82 20.77 -6.03
N ALA A 219 -20.47 19.62 -5.86
CA ALA A 219 -20.99 18.77 -6.94
C ALA A 219 -19.96 18.43 -8.03
N ASP A 220 -18.68 18.60 -7.70
CA ASP A 220 -17.53 18.29 -8.54
C ASP A 220 -16.81 17.09 -7.93
N ILE A 221 -16.71 16.01 -8.71
CA ILE A 221 -16.07 14.78 -8.26
C ILE A 221 -14.55 14.94 -8.12
N THR A 222 -13.95 15.98 -8.69
CA THR A 222 -12.52 16.27 -8.51
C THR A 222 -12.18 16.71 -7.08
N GLU A 223 -13.18 17.12 -6.29
CA GLU A 223 -13.02 17.49 -4.88
C GLU A 223 -12.99 16.30 -3.92
N ILE A 224 -13.21 15.06 -4.38
CA ILE A 224 -13.23 13.87 -3.49
C ILE A 224 -11.91 13.70 -2.73
N ASN A 225 -10.80 14.14 -3.32
CA ASN A 225 -9.46 14.12 -2.75
C ASN A 225 -9.41 14.90 -1.43
N ASN A 226 -10.15 16.02 -1.34
CA ASN A 226 -10.24 16.85 -0.13
C ASN A 226 -11.08 16.23 1.00
N SER A 227 -11.69 15.06 0.76
CA SER A 227 -12.32 14.26 1.80
C SER A 227 -11.44 13.12 2.32
N SER A 228 -10.21 12.96 1.82
CA SER A 228 -9.34 11.82 2.13
C SER A 228 -9.25 11.51 3.61
N LEU A 229 -9.30 10.21 3.93
CA LEU A 229 -9.12 9.70 5.27
C LEU A 229 -7.64 9.81 5.67
N ILE A 230 -7.27 10.92 6.30
CA ILE A 230 -5.91 11.13 6.81
C ILE A 230 -5.76 10.37 8.12
N ILE A 231 -4.85 9.38 8.14
CA ILE A 231 -4.61 8.52 9.29
C ILE A 231 -3.12 8.52 9.64
N ARG A 232 -2.83 8.75 10.91
CA ARG A 232 -1.54 8.40 11.49
C ARG A 232 -1.64 7.07 12.24
N TRP A 233 -0.93 6.06 11.77
CA TRP A 233 -0.72 4.82 12.49
C TRP A 233 0.38 4.96 13.52
N THR A 234 0.16 4.44 14.73
CA THR A 234 1.20 4.23 15.74
C THR A 234 1.31 2.75 16.04
N ILE A 235 2.43 2.14 15.62
CA ILE A 235 2.74 0.73 15.83
C ILE A 235 3.75 0.59 16.97
N LYS A 236 3.32 -0.04 18.07
CA LYS A 236 4.13 -0.23 19.27
C LYS A 236 4.94 -1.53 19.18
N VAL A 237 6.26 -1.43 19.24
CA VAL A 237 7.19 -2.58 19.16
C VAL A 237 8.16 -2.51 20.35
N PHE A 238 8.11 -3.51 21.24
CA PHE A 238 8.95 -3.59 22.45
C PHE A 238 9.03 -2.28 23.27
N GLY A 239 7.92 -1.55 23.36
CA GLY A 239 7.81 -0.27 24.08
C GLY A 239 8.21 0.97 23.28
N GLY A 240 8.80 0.80 22.09
CA GLY A 240 8.99 1.87 21.11
C GLY A 240 7.74 2.12 20.27
N ALA A 241 7.70 3.25 19.57
CA ALA A 241 6.60 3.65 18.70
C ALA A 241 7.13 3.94 17.29
N ASN A 242 6.42 3.43 16.29
CA ASN A 242 6.67 3.73 14.87
C ASN A 242 5.44 4.46 14.35
N ARG A 243 5.63 5.68 13.85
CA ARG A 243 4.53 6.55 13.39
C ARG A 243 4.54 6.67 11.88
N ILE A 244 3.45 6.28 11.23
CA ILE A 244 3.30 6.29 9.77
C ILE A 244 2.10 7.19 9.45
N LEU A 245 2.32 8.31 8.75
CA LEU A 245 1.27 9.24 8.35
C LEU A 245 0.89 9.00 6.88
N LEU A 246 -0.38 8.68 6.67
CA LEU A 246 -0.98 8.48 5.36
C LEU A 246 -1.99 9.61 5.11
N GLY A 247 -1.73 10.44 4.09
CA GLY A 247 -2.54 11.61 3.74
C GLY A 247 -3.69 11.34 2.77
N GLY A 248 -3.68 10.18 2.10
CA GLY A 248 -4.42 10.00 0.85
C GLY A 248 -4.09 11.15 -0.12
N ASP A 249 -5.12 11.62 -0.81
CA ASP A 249 -4.96 12.61 -1.87
C ASP A 249 -5.33 14.04 -1.43
N ALA A 250 -5.37 14.29 -0.13
CA ALA A 250 -5.73 15.59 0.41
C ALA A 250 -4.86 16.74 -0.15
N ASN A 251 -5.51 17.75 -0.76
CA ASN A 251 -4.83 18.94 -1.27
C ASN A 251 -4.54 19.96 -0.17
N VAL A 252 -3.88 21.05 -0.56
CA VAL A 252 -3.33 22.11 0.30
C VAL A 252 -4.36 22.74 1.23
N ASP A 253 -5.62 22.87 0.81
CA ASP A 253 -6.69 23.43 1.64
C ASP A 253 -7.01 22.54 2.85
N VAL A 254 -6.76 21.24 2.73
CA VAL A 254 -6.90 20.30 3.85
C VAL A 254 -5.74 20.44 4.82
N TRP A 255 -4.51 20.46 4.31
CA TRP A 255 -3.31 20.59 5.14
C TRP A 255 -3.20 21.94 5.84
N ASP A 256 -3.62 23.02 5.18
CA ASP A 256 -3.71 24.36 5.76
C ASP A 256 -4.64 24.36 7.00
N ARG A 257 -5.86 23.84 6.83
CA ARG A 257 -6.83 23.70 7.93
C ARG A 257 -6.33 22.77 9.02
N ILE A 258 -5.67 21.66 8.67
CA ILE A 258 -5.08 20.75 9.66
C ILE A 258 -4.06 21.50 10.51
N TRP A 259 -3.16 22.28 9.91
CA TRP A 259 -2.22 23.06 10.70
C TRP A 259 -2.94 24.04 11.65
N GLU A 260 -3.90 24.81 11.16
CA GLU A 260 -4.65 25.75 12.01
C GLU A 260 -5.31 25.06 13.22
N ASN A 261 -5.80 23.85 13.01
CA ASN A 261 -6.46 23.04 14.04
C ASN A 261 -5.49 22.37 15.02
N TYR A 262 -4.27 22.05 14.58
CA TYR A 262 -3.31 21.23 15.34
C TYR A 262 -2.04 21.96 15.73
N LYS A 263 -1.83 23.24 15.36
CA LYS A 263 -0.59 24.00 15.67
C LYS A 263 -0.27 24.06 17.16
N ASP A 264 -1.28 24.04 18.03
CA ASP A 264 -1.10 24.01 19.49
C ASP A 264 -0.90 22.58 20.06
N ASN A 265 -1.02 21.55 19.23
CA ASN A 265 -0.80 20.13 19.55
C ASN A 265 -0.08 19.42 18.38
N ALA A 266 0.98 20.04 17.85
CA ALA A 266 1.62 19.61 16.61
C ALA A 266 2.24 18.21 16.69
N ASP A 267 2.51 17.71 17.90
CA ASP A 267 2.96 16.33 18.17
C ASP A 267 1.97 15.26 17.66
N LYS A 268 0.70 15.62 17.47
CA LYS A 268 -0.32 14.76 16.88
C LYS A 268 -0.15 14.54 15.38
N LEU A 269 0.61 15.41 14.71
CA LEU A 269 0.96 15.26 13.30
C LEU A 269 2.33 14.59 13.12
N GLY A 270 3.08 14.35 14.22
CA GLY A 270 4.42 13.76 14.20
C GLY A 270 4.48 12.39 13.52
N TRP A 271 5.48 12.18 12.64
CA TRP A 271 5.67 10.94 11.88
C TRP A 271 7.13 10.53 11.73
N HIS A 272 7.38 9.22 11.64
CA HIS A 272 8.68 8.67 11.23
C HIS A 272 8.69 8.31 9.73
N ILE A 273 7.54 7.95 9.17
CA ILE A 273 7.35 7.76 7.73
C ILE A 273 6.13 8.57 7.29
N LEU A 274 6.30 9.40 6.26
CA LEU A 274 5.21 10.10 5.57
C LEU A 274 5.04 9.50 4.17
N LEU A 275 3.82 9.09 3.83
CA LEU A 275 3.45 8.94 2.43
C LEU A 275 3.12 10.34 1.90
N ALA A 276 3.92 10.83 0.95
CA ALA A 276 3.75 12.16 0.35
C ALA A 276 2.34 12.28 -0.24
N PRO A 277 1.46 13.14 0.30
CA PRO A 277 0.06 13.19 -0.11
C PRO A 277 -0.11 13.39 -1.60
N HIS A 278 -1.16 12.77 -2.14
CA HIS A 278 -1.57 12.91 -3.53
C HIS A 278 -0.45 12.60 -4.52
N HIS A 279 0.28 11.51 -4.27
CA HIS A 279 1.39 11.01 -5.11
C HIS A 279 2.50 12.06 -5.32
N CYS A 280 2.88 12.77 -4.25
CA CYS A 280 3.84 13.88 -4.31
C CYS A 280 3.39 15.02 -5.24
N SER A 281 2.09 15.31 -5.28
CA SER A 281 1.55 16.44 -6.03
C SER A 281 1.91 17.78 -5.37
N ILE A 282 2.12 18.80 -6.20
CA ILE A 282 2.26 20.19 -5.75
C ILE A 282 0.95 20.74 -5.17
N ASP A 283 -0.20 20.19 -5.56
CA ASP A 283 -1.52 20.59 -5.05
C ASP A 283 -1.69 20.25 -3.57
N ALA A 284 -0.87 19.35 -3.01
CA ALA A 284 -0.82 19.10 -1.56
C ALA A 284 -0.11 20.23 -0.79
N LEU A 285 0.73 21.03 -1.45
CA LEU A 285 1.64 21.99 -0.83
C LEU A 285 1.37 23.44 -1.22
N ALA A 286 0.76 23.69 -2.37
CA ALA A 286 0.63 25.02 -2.96
C ALA A 286 -0.72 25.24 -3.63
N ARG A 287 -1.10 26.52 -3.79
CA ARG A 287 -2.28 26.94 -4.55
C ARG A 287 -1.86 27.58 -5.85
N LEU A 288 -2.61 27.33 -6.91
CA LEU A 288 -2.46 28.06 -8.16
C LEU A 288 -3.03 29.47 -8.00
N ASN A 289 -2.22 30.50 -8.20
CA ASN A 289 -2.68 31.89 -8.16
C ASN A 289 -3.35 32.31 -9.49
N GLN A 290 -3.88 33.53 -9.53
CA GLN A 290 -4.59 34.06 -10.71
C GLN A 290 -3.71 34.17 -11.97
N GLU A 291 -2.39 34.13 -11.81
CA GLU A 291 -1.42 34.19 -12.90
C GLU A 291 -0.93 32.79 -13.34
N GLY A 292 -1.51 31.72 -12.79
CA GLY A 292 -1.12 30.35 -13.10
C GLY A 292 0.20 29.91 -12.47
N ARG A 293 0.61 30.55 -11.37
CA ARG A 293 1.84 30.21 -10.62
C ARG A 293 1.49 29.57 -9.28
N TYR A 294 2.22 28.53 -8.89
CA TYR A 294 2.05 27.90 -7.58
C TYR A 294 2.64 28.76 -6.46
N GLU A 295 1.82 28.99 -5.42
CA GLU A 295 2.22 29.67 -4.19
C GLU A 295 2.13 28.67 -3.02
N TYR A 296 3.29 28.33 -2.43
CA TYR A 296 3.35 27.40 -1.30
C TYR A 296 2.57 27.90 -0.09
N CYS A 297 1.79 27.01 0.51
CA CYS A 297 1.11 27.28 1.76
C CYS A 297 2.02 26.95 2.95
N GLU A 298 2.41 27.97 3.72
CA GLU A 298 3.27 27.80 4.90
C GLU A 298 2.65 26.85 5.93
N ASN A 299 1.34 26.91 6.11
CA ASN A 299 0.61 26.04 7.03
C ASN A 299 0.65 24.57 6.59
N ALA A 300 0.46 24.28 5.30
CA ALA A 300 0.57 22.92 4.77
C ALA A 300 1.99 22.36 4.97
N LEU A 301 3.02 23.16 4.66
CA LEU A 301 4.42 22.79 4.90
C LEU A 301 4.70 22.52 6.39
N LYS A 302 4.12 23.32 7.31
CA LYS A 302 4.25 23.09 8.75
C LYS A 302 3.53 21.82 9.21
N ALA A 303 2.31 21.55 8.71
CA ALA A 303 1.58 20.33 9.06
C ALA A 303 2.33 19.07 8.63
N LEU A 304 2.85 19.06 7.40
CA LEU A 304 3.58 17.93 6.85
C LEU A 304 5.02 17.83 7.39
N GLY A 305 5.63 18.95 7.80
CA GLY A 305 7.00 18.99 8.30
C GLY A 305 7.21 18.51 9.74
N GLN A 306 6.26 17.79 10.35
CA GLN A 306 6.37 17.26 11.71
C GLN A 306 7.18 15.95 11.76
N VAL A 307 8.44 16.00 11.34
CA VAL A 307 9.33 14.84 11.28
C VAL A 307 9.79 14.42 12.67
N GLU A 308 9.73 13.12 12.97
CA GLU A 308 10.30 12.52 14.18
C GLU A 308 11.59 11.76 13.86
N GLY A 309 12.66 12.08 14.60
CA GLY A 309 13.97 11.49 14.38
C GLY A 309 14.52 11.81 12.99
N ASP A 310 15.20 10.83 12.38
CA ASP A 310 15.63 10.90 11.00
C ASP A 310 14.54 10.21 10.13
N GLY A 311 13.42 10.90 9.88
CA GLY A 311 12.26 10.31 9.19
C GLY A 311 12.51 9.96 7.70
N TYR A 312 11.49 9.37 7.08
CA TYR A 312 11.46 9.02 5.65
C TYR A 312 10.20 9.56 4.97
N ILE A 313 10.33 9.93 3.71
CA ILE A 313 9.20 10.31 2.85
C ILE A 313 9.12 9.31 1.70
N ILE A 314 7.92 8.78 1.47
CA ILE A 314 7.64 7.85 0.39
C ILE A 314 6.76 8.55 -0.63
N SER A 315 7.15 8.55 -1.91
CA SER A 315 6.33 8.97 -3.03
C SER A 315 5.77 7.74 -3.73
N SER A 316 4.54 7.34 -3.40
CA SER A 316 3.81 6.34 -4.20
C SER A 316 3.30 7.03 -5.45
N SER A 317 4.10 7.00 -6.49
CA SER A 317 3.88 7.69 -7.76
C SER A 317 4.69 6.99 -8.84
N THR A 318 4.49 7.35 -10.11
CA THR A 318 5.54 7.13 -11.12
C THR A 318 6.83 7.86 -10.74
N GLU A 319 7.92 7.63 -11.46
CA GLU A 319 9.16 8.39 -11.26
C GLU A 319 8.91 9.91 -11.29
N VAL A 320 9.53 10.64 -10.36
CA VAL A 320 9.44 12.11 -10.30
C VAL A 320 10.50 12.72 -11.20
N ASN A 321 10.12 13.04 -12.43
CA ASN A 321 11.05 13.59 -13.41
C ASN A 321 11.24 15.11 -13.25
N GLN A 322 12.40 15.61 -13.66
CA GLN A 322 12.59 17.05 -13.79
C GLN A 322 11.57 17.63 -14.77
N ASN A 323 10.95 18.75 -14.39
CA ASN A 323 9.89 19.45 -15.15
C ASN A 323 8.52 18.74 -15.18
N GLU A 324 8.27 17.75 -14.32
CA GLU A 324 6.90 17.33 -14.06
C GLU A 324 6.19 18.32 -13.13
N ASP A 325 5.06 18.85 -13.62
CA ASP A 325 4.46 20.06 -13.05
C ASP A 325 3.39 19.77 -11.99
N THR A 326 2.72 18.61 -12.02
CA THR A 326 1.54 18.37 -11.17
C THR A 326 1.63 17.10 -10.33
N GLN A 327 1.59 15.91 -10.94
CA GLN A 327 1.52 14.64 -10.21
C GLN A 327 2.28 13.48 -10.91
N PRO A 328 3.42 13.04 -10.35
CA PRO A 328 4.16 13.68 -9.26
C PRO A 328 4.74 15.04 -9.68
N SER A 329 5.16 15.88 -8.71
CA SER A 329 5.79 17.18 -9.00
C SER A 329 7.24 17.24 -8.50
N TRP A 330 8.14 17.65 -9.38
CA TRP A 330 9.55 17.89 -9.04
C TRP A 330 9.70 18.98 -7.96
N GLU A 331 8.92 20.03 -8.07
CA GLU A 331 8.92 21.12 -7.11
C GLU A 331 8.43 20.66 -5.74
N ALA A 332 7.38 19.83 -5.70
CA ALA A 332 6.89 19.24 -4.47
C ALA A 332 7.94 18.33 -3.81
N ARG A 333 8.59 17.45 -4.58
CA ARG A 333 9.72 16.63 -4.11
C ARG A 333 10.78 17.49 -3.43
N ASN A 334 11.17 18.61 -4.04
CA ASN A 334 12.17 19.51 -3.47
C ASN A 334 11.71 20.17 -2.16
N GLN A 335 10.41 20.41 -1.96
CA GLN A 335 9.90 20.89 -0.66
C GLN A 335 9.91 19.77 0.39
N TYR A 336 9.53 18.54 0.02
CA TYR A 336 9.62 17.39 0.92
C TYR A 336 11.05 17.12 1.36
N LEU A 337 12.04 17.20 0.46
CA LEU A 337 13.45 17.09 0.80
C LEU A 337 13.89 18.11 1.86
N LYS A 338 13.40 19.35 1.81
CA LYS A 338 13.71 20.37 2.83
C LYS A 338 13.16 20.05 4.22
N MET A 339 12.17 19.15 4.33
CA MET A 339 11.65 18.67 5.62
C MET A 339 12.59 17.64 6.24
N LEU A 340 13.33 16.90 5.41
CA LEU A 340 14.27 15.89 5.85
C LEU A 340 15.56 16.54 6.37
N LYS A 341 16.17 15.89 7.36
CA LYS A 341 17.44 16.33 7.95
C LYS A 341 18.51 16.43 6.86
N ASP A 342 19.16 17.59 6.81
CA ASP A 342 20.19 17.94 5.83
C ASP A 342 19.77 17.79 4.35
N GLY A 343 18.47 17.66 4.07
CA GLY A 343 17.97 17.41 2.72
C GLY A 343 18.36 16.03 2.16
N ASP A 344 18.54 15.03 3.03
CA ASP A 344 19.04 13.69 2.67
C ASP A 344 18.14 12.99 1.63
N GLU A 345 18.60 12.96 0.38
CA GLU A 345 17.88 12.31 -0.73
C GLU A 345 17.72 10.80 -0.53
N ALA A 346 18.58 10.13 0.25
CA ALA A 346 18.45 8.70 0.54
C ALA A 346 17.22 8.38 1.41
N ARG A 347 16.55 9.41 1.97
CA ARG A 347 15.35 9.30 2.80
C ARG A 347 14.07 9.72 2.07
N PHE A 348 14.18 10.12 0.80
CA PHE A 348 13.05 10.28 -0.09
C PHE A 348 13.04 9.10 -1.08
N LEU A 349 12.10 8.19 -0.92
CA LEU A 349 12.04 6.94 -1.67
C LEU A 349 10.79 6.91 -2.54
N ASN A 350 10.89 6.37 -3.74
CA ASN A 350 9.76 6.16 -4.63
C ASN A 350 9.77 4.69 -5.07
N PRO A 351 8.77 3.87 -4.69
CA PRO A 351 8.76 2.45 -5.03
C PRO A 351 8.90 2.17 -6.54
N ASP A 352 8.33 3.01 -7.42
CA ASP A 352 8.34 2.80 -8.86
C ASP A 352 9.74 2.96 -9.51
N ASN A 353 10.68 3.63 -8.83
CA ASN A 353 12.08 3.69 -9.26
C ASN A 353 13.06 3.19 -8.19
N TYR A 354 12.53 2.58 -7.13
CA TYR A 354 13.33 1.92 -6.11
C TYR A 354 13.78 0.56 -6.65
N ALA A 355 14.89 0.58 -7.38
CA ALA A 355 15.61 -0.60 -7.81
C ALA A 355 16.88 -0.76 -6.98
N TYR A 356 17.11 -1.95 -6.45
CA TYR A 356 18.42 -2.32 -5.95
C TYR A 356 19.32 -2.52 -7.18
N GLY A 357 20.47 -1.83 -7.23
CA GLY A 357 21.30 -1.68 -8.44
C GLY A 357 21.62 -2.96 -9.25
N PRO A 358 22.22 -2.81 -10.45
CA PRO A 358 22.30 -3.87 -11.46
C PRO A 358 22.84 -5.19 -10.90
N LEU A 359 22.07 -6.27 -11.08
CA LEU A 359 22.51 -7.60 -10.68
C LEU A 359 23.47 -8.12 -11.74
N LEU A 360 24.70 -8.40 -11.33
CA LEU A 360 25.89 -8.72 -12.14
C LEU A 360 25.77 -9.85 -13.20
N TYR A 361 24.62 -10.48 -13.39
CA TYR A 361 24.48 -11.68 -14.23
C TYR A 361 23.25 -11.76 -15.16
N SER A 362 22.49 -10.68 -15.39
CA SER A 362 21.37 -10.75 -16.34
C SER A 362 21.17 -9.44 -17.13
N PRO A 363 21.66 -9.35 -18.39
CA PRO A 363 21.51 -8.14 -19.23
C PRO A 363 20.07 -7.85 -19.69
N HIS A 364 19.06 -8.51 -19.11
CA HIS A 364 17.64 -8.40 -19.47
C HIS A 364 16.69 -8.27 -18.26
N GLN A 365 17.18 -8.09 -17.03
CA GLN A 365 16.34 -8.07 -15.82
C GLN A 365 16.65 -6.93 -14.84
N ASP A 366 17.24 -5.84 -15.31
CA ASP A 366 17.80 -4.79 -14.43
C ASP A 366 16.82 -3.66 -14.00
N ASP A 367 15.54 -3.63 -14.44
CA ASP A 367 14.70 -2.42 -14.28
C ASP A 367 13.30 -2.66 -13.69
N LYS A 368 13.11 -3.67 -12.84
CA LYS A 368 11.79 -3.87 -12.20
C LYS A 368 11.70 -3.10 -10.88
N PRO A 369 10.66 -2.28 -10.69
CA PRO A 369 10.38 -1.63 -9.42
C PRO A 369 10.27 -2.67 -8.29
N GLU A 370 10.90 -2.43 -7.14
CA GLU A 370 10.73 -3.23 -5.94
C GLU A 370 9.99 -2.44 -4.84
N PRO A 371 9.25 -3.12 -3.94
CA PRO A 371 8.61 -2.46 -2.82
C PRO A 371 9.64 -1.85 -1.87
N VAL A 372 9.31 -0.67 -1.33
CA VAL A 372 10.06 -0.09 -0.22
C VAL A 372 9.56 -0.70 1.08
N ILE A 373 10.45 -1.33 1.85
CA ILE A 373 10.09 -2.07 3.07
C ILE A 373 10.84 -1.49 4.26
N PHE A 374 10.13 -1.25 5.35
CA PHE A 374 10.73 -0.88 6.63
C PHE A 374 10.43 -1.94 7.68
N THR A 375 11.46 -2.43 8.35
CA THR A 375 11.31 -3.18 9.60
C THR A 375 10.98 -2.20 10.73
N LEU A 376 9.88 -2.43 11.45
CA LEU A 376 9.46 -1.61 12.58
C LEU A 376 10.12 -2.11 13.86
N THR A 377 10.93 -1.27 14.50
CA THR A 377 11.73 -1.66 15.67
C THR A 377 11.34 -0.86 16.92
N LYS A 378 12.04 -1.13 18.03
CA LYS A 378 11.92 -0.34 19.25
C LYS A 378 12.46 1.08 19.07
N GLN A 379 13.43 1.27 18.18
CA GLN A 379 14.11 2.55 17.95
C GLN A 379 13.44 3.40 16.87
N GLY A 380 12.41 2.86 16.21
CA GLY A 380 11.79 3.46 15.02
C GLY A 380 11.94 2.54 13.79
N PRO A 381 11.40 2.96 12.65
CA PRO A 381 11.49 2.19 11.42
C PRO A 381 12.92 2.17 10.89
N VAL A 382 13.34 1.02 10.37
CA VAL A 382 14.63 0.82 9.71
C VAL A 382 14.35 0.33 8.31
N LEU A 383 14.85 1.05 7.30
CA LEU A 383 14.76 0.65 5.90
C LEU A 383 15.44 -0.71 5.73
N ASP A 384 14.76 -1.66 5.11
CA ASP A 384 15.30 -2.99 4.85
C ASP A 384 16.22 -2.93 3.62
N GLU A 385 17.52 -2.75 3.86
CA GLU A 385 18.52 -2.90 2.81
C GLU A 385 18.76 -4.39 2.58
N ARG A 386 18.29 -4.95 1.46
CA ARG A 386 18.63 -6.34 1.12
C ARG A 386 20.16 -6.48 1.08
N ALA A 387 20.67 -7.56 1.68
CA ALA A 387 22.06 -7.94 1.52
C ALA A 387 22.40 -7.94 0.02
N PRO A 388 23.55 -7.38 -0.41
CA PRO A 388 23.97 -7.48 -1.80
C PRO A 388 23.88 -8.95 -2.16
N ALA A 389 23.22 -9.26 -3.29
CA ALA A 389 23.10 -10.63 -3.76
C ALA A 389 24.49 -11.26 -3.63
N THR A 390 24.66 -12.20 -2.70
CA THR A 390 25.92 -12.95 -2.61
C THR A 390 26.16 -13.41 -4.03
N PRO A 391 27.29 -13.06 -4.68
CA PRO A 391 27.55 -13.52 -6.02
C PRO A 391 27.43 -15.03 -5.92
N HIS A 392 26.35 -15.57 -6.50
CA HIS A 392 26.29 -16.97 -6.81
C HIS A 392 27.44 -17.12 -7.79
N MET A 393 28.63 -17.45 -7.29
CA MET A 393 29.61 -18.19 -8.05
C MET A 393 28.78 -19.31 -8.64
N PRO A 394 28.53 -19.35 -9.97
CA PRO A 394 27.73 -20.40 -10.54
C PRO A 394 28.40 -21.69 -10.09
N GLY A 395 27.75 -22.38 -9.14
CA GLY A 395 28.16 -23.70 -8.75
C GLY A 395 28.21 -24.46 -10.05
N LYS A 396 29.38 -25.05 -10.37
CA LYS A 396 29.56 -25.90 -11.55
C LYS A 396 28.26 -26.69 -11.74
N ILE A 397 27.59 -26.48 -12.86
CA ILE A 397 26.47 -27.34 -13.26
C ILE A 397 27.10 -28.72 -13.45
N GLU A 398 27.04 -29.57 -12.42
CA GLU A 398 27.36 -30.98 -12.54
C GLU A 398 26.24 -31.58 -13.39
N ARG A 399 26.61 -32.14 -14.54
CA ARG A 399 25.66 -32.86 -15.39
C ARG A 399 25.09 -34.03 -14.57
N VAL A 400 23.79 -34.01 -14.34
CA VAL A 400 23.05 -35.17 -13.84
C VAL A 400 22.56 -35.94 -15.06
N GLU A 401 23.07 -37.15 -15.27
CA GLU A 401 22.43 -38.07 -16.20
C GLU A 401 21.15 -38.61 -15.57
N THR A 402 20.07 -38.57 -16.33
CA THR A 402 18.77 -39.12 -15.94
C THR A 402 18.39 -40.24 -16.90
N GLY A 403 17.83 -41.32 -16.35
CA GLY A 403 17.36 -42.48 -17.09
C GLY A 403 16.27 -43.22 -16.33
N ASN A 404 15.63 -44.18 -16.99
CA ASN A 404 14.65 -45.10 -16.39
C ASN A 404 15.26 -46.51 -16.32
N ASP A 405 14.97 -47.31 -15.29
CA ASP A 405 15.22 -48.76 -15.38
C ASP A 405 14.31 -49.40 -16.42
N GLU A 406 14.70 -50.63 -16.75
CA GLU A 406 13.83 -51.69 -17.25
C GLU A 406 12.48 -51.86 -16.52
N PHE A 407 12.26 -51.22 -15.35
CA PHE A 407 10.99 -51.21 -14.61
C PHE A 407 10.26 -49.85 -14.62
N GLY A 408 10.78 -48.82 -15.28
CA GLY A 408 10.17 -47.50 -15.41
C GLY A 408 10.38 -46.52 -14.25
N TYR A 409 11.21 -46.84 -13.25
CA TYR A 409 11.60 -45.94 -12.17
C TYR A 409 12.72 -45.00 -12.64
N LYS A 410 12.50 -43.71 -12.38
CA LYS A 410 13.49 -42.66 -12.66
C LYS A 410 14.60 -42.67 -11.62
N TRP A 411 15.84 -42.52 -12.07
CA TRP A 411 16.99 -42.26 -11.20
C TRP A 411 17.83 -41.11 -11.70
N ASN A 412 18.57 -40.53 -10.75
CA ASN A 412 19.53 -39.46 -10.95
C ASN A 412 20.90 -39.95 -10.46
N LEU A 413 21.91 -39.96 -11.33
CA LEU A 413 23.30 -40.20 -10.94
C LEU A 413 24.08 -38.88 -11.04
N LYS A 414 24.79 -38.51 -9.97
CA LYS A 414 25.80 -37.43 -10.06
C LYS A 414 27.03 -37.98 -10.77
N VAL A 415 27.50 -37.27 -11.79
CA VAL A 415 28.75 -37.58 -12.52
C VAL A 415 29.91 -36.81 -11.91
#